data_AF-A0A521K8X4-F1
#
_entry.id   AF-A0A521K8X4-F1
#
_cell.length_a   1.000
_cell.length_b   1.000
_cell.length_c   1.000
_cell.angle_alpha   90.00
_cell.angle_beta   90.00
_cell.angle_gamma   90.00
#
_symmetry.space_group_name_H-M   'P 1'
#
loop_
_entity.id
_entity.type
_entity.pdbx_description
1 polymer ?
#
loop_
_entity_poly.entity_id
_entity_poly.type
_entity_poly.pdbx_seq_one_letter_code
_entity_poly.pdbx_strand_id
1 'polypeptide(L)'
;MKKLIFLLSFIVILIPLGALADTTSVLGGDTGLVPQCSGFECRACDLVELSNNVINFAIAFSVIVATLMFAYAGILYVTAANAGQEQIKKAHKIFVNIFVGLLIVLLAWLLVNI
;
A
#
# COMPACT_ATOMS: atom_id res chain seq x y z
N MET A 1 27.33 0.15 11.32
CA MET A 1 26.25 -0.76 10.84
C MET A 1 24.95 -0.60 11.64
N LYS A 2 24.97 -0.61 12.98
CA LYS A 2 23.75 -0.42 13.81
C LYS A 2 23.06 0.95 13.64
N LYS A 3 23.85 2.01 13.42
CA LYS A 3 23.33 3.35 13.08
C LYS A 3 22.70 3.43 11.69
N LEU A 4 23.14 2.60 10.74
CA LEU A 4 22.59 2.54 9.39
C LEU A 4 21.22 1.83 9.39
N ILE A 5 21.07 0.77 10.18
CA ILE A 5 19.78 0.10 10.43
C ILE A 5 18.76 1.07 11.07
N PHE A 6 19.19 1.88 12.04
CA PHE A 6 18.31 2.84 12.70
C PHE A 6 17.90 3.97 11.76
N LEU A 7 18.82 4.40 10.88
CA LEU A 7 18.58 5.43 9.88
C LEU A 7 17.67 4.93 8.73
N LEU A 8 17.82 3.68 8.29
CA LEU A 8 16.92 3.02 7.31
C LEU A 8 15.52 2.79 7.89
N SER A 9 15.42 2.39 9.16
CA SER A 9 14.12 2.25 9.84
C SER A 9 13.42 3.61 9.99
N PHE A 10 14.16 4.67 10.33
CA PHE A 10 13.66 6.04 10.40
C PHE A 10 13.23 6.58 9.02
N ILE A 11 13.96 6.22 7.95
CA ILE A 11 13.59 6.56 6.56
C ILE A 11 12.33 5.80 6.12
N VAL A 12 12.17 4.52 6.44
CA VAL A 12 10.96 3.73 6.13
C VAL A 12 9.74 4.23 6.89
N ILE A 13 9.92 4.84 8.06
CA ILE A 13 8.87 5.51 8.84
C ILE A 13 8.57 6.94 8.35
N LEU A 14 9.51 7.62 7.69
CA LEU A 14 9.30 8.94 7.08
C LEU A 14 8.82 8.90 5.62
N ILE A 15 9.04 7.80 4.88
CA ILE A 15 8.49 7.64 3.51
C ILE A 15 6.96 7.73 3.45
N PRO A 16 6.18 7.24 4.44
CA PRO A 16 4.75 7.49 4.51
C PRO A 16 4.45 8.98 4.47
N LEU A 17 5.25 9.84 5.11
CA LEU A 17 5.04 11.29 5.11
C LEU A 17 5.08 11.92 3.70
N GLY A 18 5.86 11.34 2.77
CA GLY A 18 5.87 11.76 1.36
C GLY A 18 4.67 11.22 0.57
N ALA A 19 4.18 10.03 0.90
CA ALA A 19 2.95 9.46 0.34
C ALA A 19 1.67 10.15 0.88
N LEU A 20 1.77 10.90 1.99
CA LEU A 20 0.66 11.71 2.51
C LEU A 20 0.30 12.91 1.62
N ALA A 21 1.11 13.28 0.62
CA ALA A 21 0.81 14.39 -0.28
C ALA A 21 -0.50 14.18 -1.09
N ASP A 22 -0.88 12.93 -1.36
CA ASP A 22 -2.14 12.58 -2.05
C ASP A 22 -3.31 12.29 -1.10
N THR A 23 -3.17 12.53 0.22
CA THR A 23 -4.26 12.28 1.18
C THR A 23 -5.43 13.26 1.08
N THR A 24 -5.31 14.32 0.28
CA THR A 24 -6.46 15.16 -0.10
C THR A 24 -7.55 14.35 -0.80
N SER A 25 -7.20 13.25 -1.47
CA SER A 25 -8.18 12.34 -2.10
C SER A 25 -8.71 11.23 -1.17
N VAL A 26 -8.07 11.01 -0.01
CA VAL A 26 -8.36 9.87 0.88
C VAL A 26 -8.93 10.31 2.24
N LEU A 27 -8.52 11.46 2.78
CA LEU A 27 -8.83 11.90 4.15
C LEU A 27 -9.26 13.38 4.27
N GLY A 28 -9.23 14.19 3.22
CA GLY A 28 -9.62 15.59 3.36
C GLY A 28 -9.59 16.44 2.09
N GLY A 29 -10.76 16.58 1.47
CA GLY A 29 -11.04 17.64 0.50
C GLY A 29 -12.37 17.35 -0.19
N ASP A 30 -13.46 18.00 0.25
CA ASP A 30 -14.84 18.11 -0.31
C ASP A 30 -15.56 16.88 -0.91
N THR A 31 -14.89 15.77 -1.20
CA THR A 31 -15.40 14.47 -1.61
C THR A 31 -15.02 13.45 -0.53
N GLY A 32 -15.91 13.23 0.43
CA GLY A 32 -15.75 12.13 1.38
C GLY A 32 -15.78 10.78 0.67
N LEU A 33 -15.44 9.70 1.40
CA LEU A 33 -15.55 8.33 0.91
C LEU A 33 -16.96 8.01 0.39
N VAL A 34 -17.97 8.78 0.82
CA VAL A 34 -19.33 8.79 0.29
C VAL A 34 -19.56 10.14 -0.42
N PRO A 35 -19.93 10.16 -1.71
CA PRO A 35 -20.29 11.39 -2.39
C PRO A 35 -21.55 11.99 -1.74
N GLN A 36 -21.57 13.32 -1.60
CA GLN A 36 -22.67 14.08 -0.97
C GLN A 36 -23.90 14.09 -1.90
N CYS A 37 -24.63 12.99 -1.96
CA CYS A 37 -25.87 12.91 -2.73
C CYS A 37 -27.05 13.43 -1.90
N SER A 38 -27.60 14.59 -2.28
CA SER A 38 -28.78 15.18 -1.64
C SER A 38 -30.05 14.90 -2.45
N GLY A 39 -30.71 13.77 -2.20
CA GLY A 39 -32.08 13.50 -2.67
C GLY A 39 -32.25 12.35 -3.69
N PHE A 40 -33.30 12.42 -4.52
CA PHE A 40 -33.73 11.38 -5.48
C PHE A 40 -32.95 11.37 -6.82
N GLU A 41 -32.01 12.30 -7.01
CA GLU A 41 -31.22 12.46 -8.24
C GLU A 41 -29.85 11.76 -8.16
N CYS A 42 -29.74 10.62 -7.48
CA CYS A 42 -28.53 9.79 -7.57
C CYS A 42 -28.42 9.22 -8.98
N ARG A 43 -27.48 9.73 -9.77
CA ARG A 43 -27.20 9.19 -11.10
C ARG A 43 -26.26 7.99 -10.96
N ALA A 44 -26.23 7.12 -11.97
CA ALA A 44 -25.25 6.03 -12.04
C ALA A 44 -23.80 6.54 -11.94
N CYS A 45 -23.55 7.80 -12.27
CA CYS A 45 -22.25 8.46 -12.14
C CYS A 45 -21.76 8.57 -10.68
N ASP A 46 -22.66 8.82 -9.71
CA ASP A 46 -22.27 8.99 -8.30
C ASP A 46 -21.88 7.65 -7.66
N LEU A 47 -22.50 6.56 -8.13
CA LEU A 47 -22.12 5.19 -7.74
C LEU A 47 -20.73 4.81 -8.29
N VAL A 48 -20.38 5.27 -9.48
CA VAL A 48 -19.05 5.07 -10.06
C VAL A 48 -18.00 5.88 -9.30
N GLU A 49 -18.31 7.12 -8.91
CA GLU A 49 -17.43 7.95 -8.10
C GLU A 49 -17.17 7.36 -6.71
N LEU A 50 -18.23 6.86 -6.06
CA LEU A 50 -18.10 6.11 -4.80
C LEU A 50 -17.15 4.92 -4.95
N SER A 51 -17.29 4.15 -6.04
CA SER A 51 -16.45 2.98 -6.29
C SER A 51 -14.98 3.38 -6.49
N ASN A 52 -14.71 4.44 -7.27
CA ASN A 52 -13.35 4.94 -7.48
C ASN A 52 -12.71 5.43 -6.18
N ASN A 53 -13.46 6.11 -5.31
CA ASN A 53 -12.95 6.57 -4.02
C ASN A 53 -12.60 5.40 -3.08
N VAL A 54 -13.44 4.37 -3.04
CA VAL A 54 -13.17 3.14 -2.26
C VAL A 54 -11.93 2.41 -2.78
N ILE A 55 -11.77 2.33 -4.10
CA ILE A 55 -10.59 1.68 -4.70
C ILE A 55 -9.31 2.46 -4.38
N ASN A 56 -9.34 3.79 -4.51
CA ASN A 56 -8.19 4.63 -4.16
C ASN A 56 -7.82 4.50 -2.67
N PHE A 57 -8.81 4.45 -1.77
CA PHE A 57 -8.58 4.16 -0.36
C PHE A 57 -7.95 2.77 -0.14
N ALA A 58 -8.45 1.74 -0.81
CA ALA A 58 -7.93 0.38 -0.69
C ALA A 58 -6.48 0.27 -1.18
N ILE A 59 -6.11 0.99 -2.25
CA ILE A 59 -4.74 1.04 -2.78
C ILE A 59 -3.82 1.76 -1.79
N ALA A 60 -4.22 2.92 -1.29
CA ALA A 60 -3.44 3.65 -0.28
C ALA A 60 -3.17 2.77 0.95
N PHE A 61 -4.19 2.06 1.44
CA PHE A 61 -4.04 1.12 2.55
C PHE A 61 -3.13 -0.06 2.20
N SER A 62 -3.28 -0.63 1.00
CA SER A 62 -2.45 -1.76 0.53
C SER A 62 -0.96 -1.40 0.46
N VAL A 63 -0.62 -0.20 -0.02
CA VAL A 63 0.77 0.26 -0.13
C VAL A 63 1.44 0.37 1.25
N ILE A 64 0.71 0.84 2.27
CA ILE A 64 1.23 0.91 3.65
C ILE A 64 1.54 -0.50 4.16
N VAL A 65 0.59 -1.43 4.00
CA VAL A 65 0.76 -2.82 4.45
C VAL A 65 1.90 -3.51 3.68
N ALA A 66 1.97 -3.32 2.37
CA ALA A 66 3.03 -3.87 1.53
C ALA A 66 4.41 -3.38 1.97
N THR A 67 4.54 -2.08 2.27
CA THR A 67 5.81 -1.48 2.75
C THR A 67 6.26 -2.11 4.07
N LEU A 68 5.34 -2.32 5.02
CA LEU A 68 5.64 -2.98 6.30
C LEU A 68 6.08 -4.44 6.11
N MET A 69 5.40 -5.17 5.23
CA MET A 69 5.75 -6.57 4.93
C MET A 69 7.10 -6.68 4.21
N PHE A 70 7.41 -5.78 3.27
CA PHE A 70 8.71 -5.73 2.61
C PHE A 70 9.84 -5.41 3.60
N ALA A 71 9.61 -4.47 4.53
CA ALA A 71 10.58 -4.16 5.59
C ALA A 71 10.84 -5.39 6.49
N TYR A 72 9.80 -6.12 6.88
CA TYR A 72 9.93 -7.36 7.65
C TYR A 72 10.71 -8.45 6.88
N ALA A 73 10.37 -8.65 5.59
CA ALA A 73 11.07 -9.60 4.72
C ALA A 73 12.55 -9.23 4.54
N GLY A 74 12.87 -7.93 4.44
CA GLY A 74 14.25 -7.44 4.37
C GLY A 74 15.06 -7.75 5.63
N ILE A 75 14.49 -7.54 6.82
CA ILE A 75 15.15 -7.88 8.09
C ILE A 75 15.36 -9.40 8.20
N LEU A 76 14.37 -10.20 7.79
CA LEU A 76 14.49 -11.65 7.76
C LEU A 76 15.61 -12.10 6.78
N TYR A 77 15.71 -11.47 5.62
CA TYR A 77 16.75 -11.78 4.63
C TYR A 77 18.17 -11.48 5.15
N VAL A 78 18.36 -10.34 5.82
CA VAL A 78 19.66 -9.96 6.37
C VAL A 78 20.05 -10.84 7.56
N THR A 79 19.10 -11.24 8.40
CA THR A 79 19.36 -12.17 9.52
C THR A 79 19.53 -13.62 9.07
N ALA A 80 18.90 -14.02 7.95
CA ALA A 80 19.08 -15.32 7.31
C ALA A 80 20.52 -15.58 6.82
N ALA A 81 21.28 -14.52 6.49
CA ALA A 81 22.67 -14.63 6.06
C ALA A 81 23.57 -15.33 7.10
N ASN A 82 23.22 -15.23 8.40
CA ASN A 82 23.95 -15.88 9.49
C ASN A 82 23.32 -17.20 9.98
N ALA A 83 22.08 -17.52 9.57
CA ALA A 83 21.29 -18.63 10.13
C ALA A 83 21.13 -19.85 9.20
N GLY A 84 21.56 -19.76 7.93
CA GLY A 84 21.59 -20.88 6.98
C GLY A 84 20.62 -20.75 5.81
N GLN A 85 20.88 -21.53 4.75
CA GLN A 85 20.19 -21.49 3.43
C GLN A 85 18.65 -21.59 3.51
N GLU A 86 18.12 -22.22 4.55
CA GLU A 86 16.69 -22.41 4.75
C GLU A 86 15.94 -21.10 5.03
N GLN A 87 16.55 -20.20 5.81
CA GLN A 87 15.98 -18.89 6.13
C GLN A 87 15.97 -17.97 4.89
N ILE A 88 16.96 -18.12 4.01
CA ILE A 88 17.04 -17.38 2.74
C ILE A 88 15.91 -17.79 1.80
N LYS A 89 15.64 -19.10 1.66
CA LYS A 89 14.50 -19.61 0.87
C LYS A 89 13.17 -19.08 1.41
N LYS A 90 13.01 -19.03 2.74
CA LYS A 90 11.80 -18.50 3.38
C LYS A 90 11.61 -17.01 3.11
N ALA A 91 12.67 -16.20 3.21
CA ALA A 91 12.64 -14.77 2.90
C ALA A 91 12.29 -14.52 1.42
N HIS A 92 12.84 -15.31 0.49
CA HIS A 92 12.53 -15.19 -0.94
C HIS A 92 11.06 -15.52 -1.23
N LYS A 93 10.51 -16.55 -0.57
CA LYS A 93 9.09 -16.91 -0.70
C LYS A 93 8.17 -15.79 -0.23
N ILE A 94 8.49 -15.17 0.91
CA ILE A 94 7.73 -14.02 1.43
C ILE A 94 7.81 -12.84 0.47
N PHE A 95 9.01 -12.54 -0.06
CA PHE A 95 9.21 -11.45 -1.01
C PHE A 95 8.37 -11.62 -2.29
N VAL A 96 8.37 -12.82 -2.86
CA VAL A 96 7.57 -13.14 -4.06
C VAL A 96 6.07 -13.04 -3.77
N ASN A 97 5.60 -13.52 -2.61
CA ASN A 97 4.20 -13.39 -2.23
C ASN A 97 3.75 -11.93 -2.15
N ILE A 98 4.57 -11.04 -1.57
CA ILE A 98 4.24 -9.62 -1.48
C ILE A 98 4.28 -8.98 -2.87
N PHE A 99 5.27 -9.33 -3.70
CA PHE A 99 5.37 -8.85 -5.07
C PHE A 99 4.14 -9.21 -5.92
N VAL A 100 3.67 -10.45 -5.84
CA VAL A 100 2.45 -10.90 -6.53
C VAL A 100 1.22 -10.16 -5.99
N GLY A 101 1.12 -9.95 -4.68
CA GLY A 101 0.03 -9.17 -4.09
C GLY A 101 -0.01 -7.73 -4.60
N LEU A 102 1.14 -7.06 -4.67
CA LEU A 102 1.25 -5.71 -5.22
C LEU A 102 0.86 -5.68 -6.70
N LEU A 103 1.31 -6.68 -7.48
CA LEU A 103 0.99 -6.80 -8.90
C LEU A 103 -0.52 -6.94 -9.14
N ILE A 104 -1.21 -7.75 -8.33
CA ILE A 104 -2.68 -7.90 -8.40
C ILE A 104 -3.39 -6.57 -8.11
N VAL A 105 -2.95 -5.82 -7.11
CA VAL A 105 -3.55 -4.52 -6.76
C VAL A 105 -3.37 -3.50 -7.89
N LEU A 106 -2.18 -3.43 -8.50
CA LEU A 106 -1.93 -2.56 -9.66
C LEU A 106 -2.78 -2.97 -10.87
N LEU A 107 -2.91 -4.28 -11.12
CA LEU A 107 -3.75 -4.78 -12.21
C LEU A 107 -5.24 -4.52 -11.98
N ALA A 108 -5.72 -4.68 -10.75
CA ALA A 108 -7.10 -4.39 -10.39
C ALA A 108 -7.44 -2.91 -10.59
N TRP A 109 -6.55 -2.00 -10.20
CA TRP A 109 -6.74 -0.58 -10.45
C TRP A 109 -6.76 -0.24 -11.94
N LEU A 110 -5.81 -0.81 -12.70
CA LEU A 110 -5.73 -0.59 -14.13
C LEU A 110 -7.02 -1.02 -14.82
N LEU A 111 -7.54 -2.22 -14.52
CA LEU A 111 -8.77 -2.75 -15.13
C LEU A 111 -10.02 -1.92 -14.85
N VAL A 112 -10.11 -1.22 -13.72
CA VAL A 112 -11.26 -0.36 -13.41
C VAL A 112 -11.18 0.98 -14.13
N ASN A 113 -9.97 1.48 -14.35
CA ASN A 113 -9.75 2.76 -15.03
C ASN A 113 -9.73 2.64 -16.56
N ILE A 114 -9.68 1.43 -17.13
CA ILE A 114 -9.86 1.22 -18.57
C ILE A 114 -11.34 1.21 -18.98
#